data_AF-A0A556MW27-F1
#
_entry.id   AF-A0A556MW27-F1
#
_cell.length_a   1.000
_cell.length_b   1.000
_cell.length_c   1.000
_cell.angle_alpha   90.00
_cell.angle_beta   90.00
_cell.angle_gamma   90.00
#
_symmetry.space_group_name_H-M   'P 1'
#
loop_
_entity.id
_entity.type
_entity.pdbx_description
1 polymer ?
#
loop_
_entity_poly.entity_id
_entity_poly.type
_entity_poly.pdbx_seq_one_letter_code
_entity_poly.pdbx_strand_id
1 'polypeptide(L)' 'MYNKSAIAANIRRVRMHKNYSQEYLGLRLHISQNAYSKIEIGQSNITLQRIFEIAEVFEVDVCELIDVQRPFVVR' A
#
# COMPACT_ATOMS: atom_id res chain seq x y z
N MET A 1 9.83 9.14 -12.53
CA MET A 1 10.04 9.92 -11.29
C MET A 1 9.04 9.41 -10.26
N TYR A 2 9.50 8.79 -9.16
CA TYR A 2 8.62 8.22 -8.14
C TYR A 2 8.01 9.36 -7.29
N ASN A 3 6.69 9.36 -7.12
CA ASN A 3 5.99 10.35 -6.29
C ASN A 3 5.38 9.66 -5.07
N LYS A 4 5.61 10.22 -3.87
CA LYS A 4 5.03 9.74 -2.61
C LYS A 4 3.51 9.59 -2.69
N SER A 5 2.82 10.50 -3.39
CA SER A 5 1.36 10.42 -3.57
C SER A 5 0.93 9.23 -4.43
N ALA A 6 1.75 8.85 -5.42
CA ALA A 6 1.46 7.72 -6.29
C ALA A 6 1.54 6.37 -5.55
N ILE A 7 2.55 6.21 -4.70
CA ILE A 7 2.72 5.00 -3.87
C ILE A 7 1.52 4.83 -2.94
N ALA A 8 1.11 5.91 -2.25
CA ALA A 8 -0.05 5.90 -1.37
C ALA A 8 -1.34 5.52 -2.12
N ALA A 9 -1.54 6.06 -3.33
CA ALA A 9 -2.67 5.74 -4.18
C ALA A 9 -2.66 4.27 -4.64
N ASN A 10 -1.50 3.73 -5.00
CA ASN A 10 -1.34 2.33 -5.39
C ASN A 10 -1.66 1.38 -4.22
N ILE A 11 -1.14 1.66 -3.02
CA ILE A 11 -1.44 0.88 -1.81
C ILE A 11 -2.95 0.83 -1.57
N ARG A 12 -3.62 2.00 -1.65
CA ARG A 12 -5.08 2.08 -1.51
C ARG A 12 -5.80 1.26 -2.58
N ARG A 13 -5.36 1.35 -3.83
CA ARG A 13 -5.96 0.64 -4.97
C ARG A 13 -5.86 -0.88 -4.79
N VAL A 14 -4.69 -1.41 -4.43
CA VAL A 14 -4.50 -2.85 -4.18
C VAL A 14 -5.35 -3.31 -2.99
N ARG A 15 -5.38 -2.53 -1.89
CA ARG A 15 -6.23 -2.85 -0.73
C ARG A 15 -7.71 -3.00 -1.13
N MET A 16 -8.24 -2.03 -1.86
CA MET A 16 -9.63 -2.03 -2.31
C MET A 16 -9.92 -3.21 -3.23
N HIS A 17 -9.00 -3.55 -4.14
CA HIS A 17 -9.13 -4.70 -5.02
C HIS A 17 -9.19 -6.04 -4.26
N LYS A 18 -8.38 -6.18 -3.21
CA LYS A 18 -8.38 -7.36 -2.33
C LYS A 18 -9.53 -7.35 -1.31
N ASN A 19 -10.38 -6.33 -1.30
CA ASN A 19 -11.48 -6.12 -0.33
C ASN A 19 -11.01 -6.13 1.14
N TYR A 20 -9.78 -5.66 1.39
CA TYR A 20 -9.22 -5.58 2.74
C TYR A 20 -9.68 -4.31 3.45
N SER A 21 -10.08 -4.43 4.72
CA SER A 21 -10.34 -3.26 5.57
C SER A 21 -9.02 -2.62 6.01
N GLN A 22 -9.05 -1.32 6.34
CA GLN A 22 -7.87 -0.66 6.92
C GLN A 22 -7.50 -1.22 8.29
N GLU A 23 -8.49 -1.71 9.04
CA GLU A 23 -8.29 -2.37 10.33
C GLU A 23 -7.55 -3.70 10.17
N TYR A 24 -7.97 -4.52 9.20
CA TYR A 24 -7.29 -5.77 8.87
C TYR A 24 -5.82 -5.53 8.53
N LEU A 25 -5.52 -4.51 7.71
CA LEU A 25 -4.13 -4.19 7.39
C LEU A 25 -3.35 -3.62 8.56
N GLY A 26 -3.97 -2.78 9.38
CA GLY A 26 -3.36 -2.32 10.64
C GLY A 26 -2.92 -3.50 11.49
N LEU A 27 -3.81 -4.48 11.69
CA LEU A 27 -3.52 -5.70 12.45
C LEU A 27 -2.36 -6.51 11.83
N ARG A 28 -2.39 -6.76 10.51
CA ARG A 28 -1.36 -7.54 9.80
C ARG A 28 0.01 -6.87 9.78
N LEU A 29 0.04 -5.53 9.83
CA LEU A 29 1.26 -4.73 9.79
C LEU A 29 1.73 -4.27 11.18
N HIS A 30 1.03 -4.69 12.24
CA HIS A 30 1.29 -4.30 13.62
C HIS A 30 1.29 -2.77 13.83
N ILE A 31 0.33 -2.07 13.22
CA ILE A 31 0.11 -0.63 13.37
C ILE A 31 -1.37 -0.33 13.62
N SER A 32 -1.69 0.87 14.10
CA SER A 32 -3.09 1.26 14.23
C SER A 32 -3.76 1.45 12.86
N GLN A 33 -5.07 1.23 12.80
CA GLN A 33 -5.89 1.52 11.61
C GLN A 33 -5.71 2.98 11.14
N ASN A 34 -5.57 3.92 12.07
CA ASN A 34 -5.28 5.33 11.78
C ASN A 34 -3.89 5.52 11.14
N ALA A 35 -2.86 4.84 11.66
CA ALA A 35 -1.52 4.89 11.07
C ALA A 35 -1.52 4.34 9.63
N TYR A 36 -2.25 3.25 9.38
CA TYR A 36 -2.43 2.72 8.04
C TYR A 36 -3.21 3.70 7.14
N SER A 37 -4.29 4.32 7.64
CA SER A 37 -5.04 5.35 6.90
C SER A 37 -4.15 6.52 6.45
N LYS A 38 -3.25 7.00 7.32
CA LYS A 38 -2.27 8.04 6.99
C LYS A 38 -1.28 7.65 5.90
N ILE A 39 -0.98 6.36 5.74
CA ILE A 39 -0.19 5.85 4.62
C ILE A 39 -0.96 6.05 3.31
N GLU A 40 -2.23 5.65 3.26
CA GLU A 40 -3.05 5.71 2.03
C GLU A 40 -3.33 7.12 1.52
N ILE A 41 -3.25 8.13 2.40
CA ILE A 41 -3.44 9.55 2.05
C ILE A 41 -2.10 10.31 1.96
N GLY A 42 -0.96 9.62 2.03
CA GLY A 42 0.37 10.22 1.87
C GLY A 42 0.84 11.10 3.03
N GLN A 43 0.15 11.08 4.17
CA GLN A 43 0.50 11.86 5.38
C GLN A 43 1.56 11.16 6.25
N SER A 44 1.89 9.90 5.97
CA SER A 44 3.00 9.18 6.61
C SER A 44 4.26 9.18 5.74
N ASN A 45 5.44 9.26 6.34
CA ASN A 45 6.69 8.94 5.66
C ASN A 45 6.88 7.42 5.72
N ILE A 46 6.62 6.75 4.59
CA ILE A 46 6.76 5.31 4.48
C ILE A 46 8.21 4.93 4.16
N THR A 47 8.75 3.95 4.87
CA THR A 47 10.09 3.41 4.62
C THR A 47 10.02 2.34 3.52
N LEU A 48 11.16 2.05 2.87
CA LEU A 48 11.24 0.98 1.88
C LEU A 48 10.85 -0.38 2.48
N GLN A 49 11.35 -0.69 3.68
CA GLN A 49 10.97 -1.90 4.42
C GLN A 49 9.45 -2.02 4.58
N ARG A 50 8.77 -0.92 4.94
CA ARG A 50 7.31 -0.94 5.11
C ARG A 50 6.58 -1.21 3.79
N ILE A 51 7.11 -0.75 2.65
CA ILE A 51 6.52 -1.06 1.34
C ILE A 51 6.64 -2.56 1.04
N PHE A 52 7.77 -3.20 1.37
CA PHE A 52 7.93 -4.65 1.24
C PHE A 52 6.96 -5.43 2.15
N GLU A 53 6.83 -5.05 3.42
CA GLU A 53 5.86 -5.67 4.34
C GLU A 53 4.42 -5.57 3.81
N ILE A 54 4.05 -4.42 3.24
CA ILE A 54 2.73 -4.22 2.62
C ILE A 54 2.56 -5.12 1.39
N ALA A 55 3.59 -5.23 0.54
CA ALA A 55 3.56 -6.10 -0.63
C ALA A 55 3.39 -7.58 -0.24
N GLU A 56 4.06 -8.02 0.83
CA GLU A 56 3.90 -9.37 1.38
C GLU A 56 2.48 -9.63 1.88
N VAL A 57 1.88 -8.70 2.64
CA VAL A 57 0.49 -8.84 3.11
C VAL A 57 -0.52 -8.84 1.96
N PHE A 58 -0.22 -8.09 0.89
CA PHE A 58 -1.03 -8.08 -0.31
C PHE A 58 -0.79 -9.28 -1.24
N GLU A 59 0.30 -10.01 -1.06
CA GLU A 59 0.75 -11.08 -1.97
C GLU A 59 0.88 -10.55 -3.41
N VAL A 60 1.60 -9.44 -3.57
CA VAL A 60 1.88 -8.82 -4.86
C VAL A 60 3.37 -8.51 -4.98
N ASP A 61 3.85 -8.33 -6.21
CA ASP A 61 5.20 -7.80 -6.41
C ASP A 61 5.28 -6.35 -5.90
N VAL A 62 6.37 -6.01 -5.23
CA VAL A 62 6.60 -4.65 -4.70
C VAL A 62 6.52 -3.58 -5.81
N CYS A 63 6.86 -3.94 -7.05
CA CYS A 63 6.74 -3.09 -8.24
C CYS A 63 5.30 -2.61 -8.46
N GLU A 64 4.28 -3.37 -8.08
CA GLU A 64 2.89 -2.94 -8.20
C GLU A 64 2.50 -1.81 -7.26
N LEU A 65 3.29 -1.59 -6.19
CA LEU A 65 3.11 -0.49 -5.25
C LEU A 65 3.90 0.75 -5.66
N ILE A 66 5.09 0.57 -6.24
CA ILE A 66 6.00 1.67 -6.58
C ILE A 66 5.88 2.17 -8.03
N ASP A 67 5.39 1.34 -8.96
CA ASP A 67 5.29 1.70 -10.37
C ASP A 67 4.07 2.60 -10.61
N VAL A 68 4.32 3.72 -11.28
CA VAL A 68 3.33 4.76 -11.60
C VAL A 68 2.86 4.64 -13.05
N GLN A 69 3.51 3.80 -13.86
CA GLN A 69 3.33 3.70 -15.31
C GLN A 69 2.64 2.40 -15.74
N ARG A 70 2.57 1.38 -14.88
CA ARG A 70 1.80 0.17 -15.13
C ARG A 70 0.35 0.32 -14.63
N PRO A 71 -0.66 0.26 -15.52
CA PRO A 71 -2.00 -0.03 -15.05
C PRO A 71 -1.98 -1.40 -14.37
N PHE A 72 -2.60 -1.49 -13.20
CA PHE A 72 -2.75 -2.76 -12.52
C PHE A 72 -3.66 -3.65 -13.36
N VAL A 73 -3.03 -4.66 -13.97
CA VAL A 73 -3.72 -5.68 -14.74
C VAL A 73 -3.89 -6.87 -13.79
N VAL A 74 -5.13 -7.09 -13.36
CA VAL A 74 -5.53 -8.32 -12.67
C VAL A 74 -5.32 -9.45 -13.68
N ARG A 75 -4.33 -10.31 -13.43
CA ARG A 75 -4.23 -11.60 -14.12
C ARG A 75 -5.07 -12.62 -13.38
#